data_AF-A0A5J4UPG4-F1
#
_entry.id   AF-A0A5J4UPG4-F1
#
_cell.length_a   1.000
_cell.length_b   1.000
_cell.length_c   1.000
_cell.angle_alpha   90.00
_cell.angle_beta   90.00
_cell.angle_gamma   90.00
#
_symmetry.space_group_name_H-M   'P 1'
#
loop_
_entity.id
_entity.type
_entity.pdbx_description
1 polymer ?
#
loop_
_entity_poly.entity_id
_entity_poly.type
_entity_poly.pdbx_seq_one_letter_code
_entity_poly.pdbx_strand_id
1 'polypeptide(L)'
;MKKQQVGMKQKIKEEPIWQYIGLLRYINVKTIVKQVLSEKKYMGIVIELIIGYSTLRLAEVHRSVVKDMRDGSQQVNASKIKFHETQVEFVFRPVQNPNVCPTEWLRGLYERRSKKDKNEPFLWLIEKMKTAIYEESSKVVHQIIAEAGIPDNPAVTSIRKFSMTKPFDYGAIKSQIIRVTRHKKGTDTVAHQYDKNLNDNLRKKLSEFE
;
A
#
# COMPACT_ATOMS: atom_id res chain seq x y z
N MET A 1 -38.29 -25.82 6.45
CA MET A 1 -36.83 -26.11 6.44
C MET A 1 -36.14 -25.14 5.49
N LYS A 2 -35.26 -24.24 5.98
CA LYS A 2 -34.47 -23.35 5.11
C LYS A 2 -33.32 -24.16 4.49
N LYS A 3 -33.32 -24.30 3.15
CA LYS A 3 -32.18 -24.87 2.40
C LYS A 3 -30.95 -23.99 2.65
N GLN A 4 -29.92 -24.54 3.28
CA GLN A 4 -28.58 -23.94 3.27
C GLN A 4 -28.09 -23.96 1.82
N GLN A 5 -28.01 -22.78 1.19
CA GLN A 5 -27.22 -22.65 -0.02
C GLN A 5 -25.75 -22.85 0.37
N VAL A 6 -25.19 -23.99 -0.02
CA VAL A 6 -23.73 -24.20 -0.01
C VAL A 6 -23.16 -23.19 -1.00
N GLY A 7 -22.62 -22.08 -0.48
CA GLY A 7 -21.92 -21.11 -1.32
C GLY A 7 -20.81 -21.81 -2.11
N MET A 8 -20.84 -21.66 -3.43
CA MET A 8 -19.77 -22.17 -4.30
C MET A 8 -18.43 -21.65 -3.77
N LYS A 9 -17.61 -22.56 -3.22
CA LYS A 9 -16.25 -22.22 -2.80
C LYS A 9 -15.49 -21.78 -4.05
N GLN A 10 -15.08 -20.51 -4.09
CA GLN A 10 -14.24 -20.00 -5.17
C GLN A 10 -12.96 -20.85 -5.26
N LYS A 11 -12.65 -21.34 -6.46
CA LYS A 11 -11.37 -22.00 -6.73
C LYS A 11 -10.25 -20.97 -6.57
N ILE A 12 -9.26 -21.29 -5.75
CA ILE A 12 -8.04 -20.48 -5.64
C ILE A 12 -7.21 -20.81 -6.89
N LYS A 13 -7.01 -19.82 -7.77
CA LYS A 13 -6.06 -19.92 -8.87
C LYS A 13 -4.70 -19.40 -8.41
N GLU A 14 -3.63 -20.07 -8.84
CA GLU A 14 -2.27 -19.55 -8.70
C GLU A 14 -2.12 -18.32 -9.60
N GLU A 15 -1.52 -17.26 -9.06
CA GLU A 15 -1.24 -16.02 -9.79
C GLU A 15 0.27 -15.78 -9.77
N PRO A 16 0.87 -15.41 -10.91
CA PRO A 16 2.31 -15.19 -10.99
C PRO A 16 2.78 -13.95 -10.21
N ILE A 17 3.83 -14.13 -9.40
CA ILE A 17 4.34 -13.12 -8.45
C ILE A 17 5.17 -12.02 -9.15
N TRP A 18 5.70 -12.25 -10.35
CA TRP A 18 6.62 -11.31 -11.04
C TRP A 18 6.00 -9.96 -11.44
N GLN A 19 4.67 -9.82 -11.36
CA GLN A 19 3.94 -8.63 -11.81
C GLN A 19 4.32 -7.35 -11.05
N TYR A 20 4.64 -7.41 -9.76
CA TYR A 20 4.90 -6.21 -8.96
C TYR A 20 6.34 -5.67 -9.07
N ILE A 21 7.33 -6.49 -9.46
CA ILE A 21 8.67 -5.96 -9.78
C ILE A 21 8.58 -5.02 -10.98
N GLY A 22 7.80 -5.41 -12.01
CA GLY A 22 7.50 -4.55 -13.15
C GLY A 22 6.88 -3.22 -12.72
N LEU A 23 6.03 -3.26 -11.69
CA LEU A 23 5.39 -2.09 -11.10
C LEU A 23 6.37 -1.15 -10.39
N LEU A 24 7.26 -1.69 -9.55
CA LEU A 24 8.32 -0.91 -8.91
C LEU A 24 9.31 -0.33 -9.95
N ARG A 25 9.64 -1.09 -11.00
CA ARG A 25 10.46 -0.60 -12.13
C ARG A 25 9.76 0.55 -12.85
N TYR A 26 8.46 0.41 -13.11
CA TYR A 26 7.65 1.49 -13.70
C TYR A 26 7.69 2.75 -12.81
N ILE A 27 7.43 2.63 -11.51
CA ILE A 27 7.49 3.76 -10.57
C ILE A 27 8.88 4.40 -10.57
N ASN A 28 9.93 3.58 -10.55
CA ASN A 28 11.32 4.03 -10.57
C ASN A 28 11.65 4.82 -11.84
N VAL A 29 11.09 4.46 -13.00
CA VAL A 29 11.22 5.26 -14.23
C VAL A 29 10.39 6.54 -14.15
N LYS A 30 9.20 6.51 -13.54
CA LYS A 30 8.33 7.69 -13.40
C LYS A 30 8.89 8.77 -12.50
N THR A 31 9.92 8.51 -11.69
CA THR A 31 10.57 9.56 -10.91
C THR A 31 11.25 10.62 -11.77
N ILE A 32 11.75 10.24 -12.96
CA ILE A 32 12.37 11.16 -13.92
C ILE A 32 11.40 12.26 -14.33
N VAL A 33 10.12 11.91 -14.50
CA VAL A 33 9.04 12.83 -14.89
C VAL A 33 8.13 13.19 -13.71
N LYS A 34 8.58 12.98 -12.46
CA LYS A 34 7.77 13.12 -11.25
C LYS A 34 7.04 14.45 -11.19
N GLN A 35 7.71 15.55 -11.52
CA GLN A 35 7.17 16.91 -11.42
C GLN A 35 5.95 17.14 -12.33
N VAL A 36 5.95 16.54 -13.53
CA VAL A 36 4.90 16.72 -14.56
C VAL A 36 3.83 15.63 -14.54
N LEU A 37 3.88 14.68 -13.60
CA LEU A 37 2.81 13.70 -13.42
C LEU A 37 1.50 14.40 -13.07
N SER A 38 0.41 13.94 -13.70
CA SER A 38 -0.93 14.37 -13.31
C SER A 38 -1.22 13.99 -11.85
N GLU A 39 -2.07 14.77 -11.18
CA GLU A 39 -2.43 14.54 -9.78
C GLU A 39 -2.93 13.11 -9.55
N LYS A 40 -3.78 12.61 -10.46
CA LYS A 40 -4.29 11.23 -10.41
C LYS A 40 -3.16 10.22 -10.47
N LYS A 41 -2.24 10.32 -11.45
CA LYS A 41 -1.13 9.35 -11.58
C LYS A 41 -0.22 9.38 -10.35
N TYR A 42 0.08 10.58 -9.85
CA TYR A 42 0.88 10.74 -8.65
C TYR A 42 0.22 10.06 -7.44
N MET A 43 -1.08 10.29 -7.24
CA MET A 43 -1.86 9.68 -6.16
C MET A 43 -1.92 8.15 -6.29
N GLY A 44 -2.08 7.62 -7.51
CA GLY A 44 -2.05 6.18 -7.73
C GLY A 44 -0.74 5.53 -7.32
N ILE A 45 0.40 6.14 -7.65
CA ILE A 45 1.72 5.66 -7.24
C ILE A 45 1.84 5.65 -5.72
N VAL A 46 1.37 6.71 -5.05
CA VAL A 46 1.35 6.78 -3.57
C VAL A 46 0.52 5.64 -2.97
N ILE A 47 -0.70 5.41 -3.48
CA ILE A 47 -1.58 4.34 -3.00
C ILE A 47 -0.90 2.97 -3.14
N GLU A 48 -0.29 2.72 -4.30
CA GLU A 48 0.36 1.47 -4.63
C GLU A 48 1.57 1.18 -3.75
N LEU A 49 2.41 2.19 -3.49
CA LEU A 49 3.52 2.10 -2.56
C LEU A 49 3.03 1.86 -1.13
N ILE A 50 1.98 2.54 -0.67
CA ILE A 50 1.41 2.28 0.66
C ILE A 50 0.94 0.82 0.76
N ILE A 51 0.15 0.34 -0.20
CA ILE A 51 -0.36 -1.04 -0.20
C ILE A 51 0.81 -2.03 -0.22
N GLY A 52 1.79 -1.84 -1.10
CA GLY A 52 2.93 -2.74 -1.25
C GLY A 52 3.88 -2.77 -0.05
N TYR A 53 4.05 -1.65 0.67
CA TYR A 53 4.97 -1.58 1.82
C TYR A 53 4.28 -1.77 3.20
N SER A 54 2.95 -1.82 3.26
CA SER A 54 2.19 -2.04 4.51
C SER A 54 1.25 -3.25 4.50
N THR A 55 0.95 -3.84 3.34
CA THR A 55 -0.08 -4.88 3.15
C THR A 55 -1.52 -4.41 3.42
N LEU A 56 -1.75 -3.09 3.52
CA LEU A 56 -3.10 -2.53 3.66
C LEU A 56 -3.96 -2.85 2.43
N ARG A 57 -5.28 -2.95 2.61
CA ARG A 57 -6.24 -2.97 1.48
C ARG A 57 -6.44 -1.56 0.95
N LEU A 58 -6.84 -1.44 -0.32
CA LEU A 58 -7.23 -0.16 -0.89
C LEU A 58 -8.28 0.57 -0.03
N ALA A 59 -9.28 -0.14 0.50
CA ALA A 59 -10.31 0.46 1.37
C ALA A 59 -9.77 0.92 2.73
N GLU A 60 -8.68 0.32 3.21
CA GLU A 60 -8.00 0.75 4.46
C GLU A 60 -7.13 1.98 4.18
N VAL A 61 -6.41 1.99 3.05
CA VAL A 61 -5.65 3.16 2.57
C VAL A 61 -6.59 4.33 2.31
N HIS A 62 -7.71 4.11 1.62
CA HIS A 62 -8.69 5.15 1.27
C HIS A 62 -9.21 5.93 2.48
N ARG A 63 -9.34 5.26 3.63
CA ARG A 63 -9.83 5.85 4.88
C ARG A 63 -8.71 6.22 5.85
N SER A 64 -7.45 6.06 5.45
CA SER A 64 -6.32 6.31 6.33
C SER A 64 -6.07 7.80 6.52
N VAL A 65 -5.33 8.12 7.59
CA VAL A 65 -4.83 9.46 7.88
C VAL A 65 -3.31 9.37 7.93
N VAL A 66 -2.63 10.30 7.24
CA VAL A 66 -1.16 10.37 7.21
C VAL A 66 -0.71 11.52 8.10
N LYS A 67 0.35 11.29 8.89
CA LYS A 67 0.97 12.29 9.76
C LYS A 67 2.48 12.33 9.52
N ASP A 68 2.99 13.56 9.39
CA ASP A 68 4.43 13.82 9.36
C ASP A 68 5.03 13.65 10.77
N MET A 69 6.15 12.94 10.85
CA MET A 69 6.90 12.78 12.09
C MET A 69 8.14 13.67 12.09
N ARG A 70 8.61 14.06 13.29
CA ARG A 70 9.78 14.95 13.45
C ARG A 70 11.08 14.42 12.88
N ASP A 71 11.21 13.09 12.76
CA ASP A 71 12.40 12.40 12.22
C ASP A 71 12.35 12.20 10.69
N GLY A 72 11.38 12.81 10.00
CA GLY A 72 11.18 12.64 8.55
C GLY A 72 10.46 11.35 8.16
N SER A 73 10.06 10.51 9.14
CA SER A 73 9.18 9.37 8.89
C SER A 73 7.72 9.80 8.65
N GLN A 74 6.95 8.92 8.02
CA GLN A 74 5.53 9.15 7.72
C GLN A 74 4.69 8.10 8.42
N GLN A 75 3.78 8.51 9.30
CA GLN A 75 2.86 7.61 9.98
C GLN A 75 1.53 7.55 9.23
N VAL A 76 1.14 6.36 8.77
CA VAL A 76 -0.16 6.07 8.18
C VAL A 76 -1.02 5.31 9.19
N ASN A 77 -2.08 5.96 9.63
CA ASN A 77 -3.08 5.41 10.53
C ASN A 77 -4.27 4.93 9.72
N ALA A 78 -4.58 3.63 9.77
CA ALA A 78 -5.70 3.04 9.04
C ALA A 78 -6.59 2.23 9.99
N SER A 79 -7.88 2.18 9.71
CA SER A 79 -8.80 1.29 10.42
C SER A 79 -8.97 0.00 9.63
N LYS A 80 -8.53 -1.14 10.19
CA LYS A 80 -8.84 -2.46 9.63
C LYS A 80 -10.25 -2.85 10.08
N ILE A 81 -11.19 -2.81 9.16
CA ILE A 81 -12.51 -3.40 9.38
C ILE A 81 -12.43 -4.88 9.02
N LYS A 82 -12.12 -5.71 10.03
CA LYS A 82 -12.63 -7.09 10.07
C LYS A 82 -13.81 -7.10 11.06
N PHE A 83 -14.35 -8.27 11.39
CA PHE A 83 -15.51 -8.47 12.29
C PHE A 83 -15.46 -7.65 13.62
N HIS A 84 -14.31 -7.05 13.97
CA HIS A 84 -14.12 -6.01 15.00
C HIS A 84 -13.29 -4.87 14.36
N GLU A 85 -13.60 -3.60 14.66
CA GLU A 85 -12.80 -2.46 14.22
C GLU A 85 -11.49 -2.41 15.01
N THR A 86 -10.36 -2.65 14.32
CA THR A 86 -9.03 -2.50 14.92
C THR A 86 -8.30 -1.37 14.22
N GLN A 87 -7.94 -0.33 14.97
CA GLN A 87 -7.05 0.70 14.48
C GLN A 87 -5.63 0.13 14.35
N VAL A 88 -5.01 0.37 13.19
CA VAL A 88 -3.64 -0.04 12.92
C VAL A 88 -2.80 1.15 12.51
N GLU A 89 -1.59 1.17 13.03
CA GLU A 89 -0.59 2.18 12.73
C GLU A 89 0.55 1.54 11.92
N PHE A 90 0.96 2.24 10.86
CA PHE A 90 2.13 1.93 10.06
C PHE A 90 3.03 3.16 9.99
N VAL A 91 4.21 3.08 10.60
CA VAL A 91 5.24 4.12 10.44
C VAL A 91 6.13 3.71 9.27
N PHE A 92 6.17 4.48 8.19
CA PHE A 92 7.10 4.32 7.08
C PHE A 92 8.34 5.16 7.32
N ARG A 93 9.51 4.53 7.22
CA ARG A 93 10.80 5.22 7.20
C ARG A 93 11.36 5.27 5.79
N PRO A 94 12.26 6.22 5.51
CA PRO A 94 13.02 6.22 4.26
C PRO A 94 13.66 4.84 4.01
N VAL A 95 13.58 4.38 2.77
CA VAL A 95 14.24 3.17 2.28
C VAL A 95 15.37 3.57 1.33
N GLN A 96 16.28 2.63 1.03
CA GLN A 96 17.52 2.91 0.31
C GLN A 96 17.28 3.47 -1.09
N ASN A 97 16.30 2.94 -1.81
CA ASN A 97 15.91 3.47 -3.11
C ASN A 97 14.88 4.60 -2.93
N PRO A 98 15.27 5.89 -3.04
CA PRO A 98 14.33 7.00 -2.86
C PRO A 98 13.26 7.02 -3.95
N ASN A 99 13.51 6.42 -5.11
CA ASN A 99 12.59 6.47 -6.24
C ASN A 99 11.32 5.65 -6.04
N VAL A 100 11.37 4.63 -5.18
CA VAL A 100 10.20 3.82 -4.80
C VAL A 100 9.87 3.97 -3.31
N CYS A 101 10.43 4.99 -2.67
CA CYS A 101 10.28 5.19 -1.24
C CYS A 101 8.91 5.82 -0.91
N PRO A 102 8.05 5.16 -0.10
CA PRO A 102 6.75 5.71 0.23
C PRO A 102 6.81 7.10 0.87
N THR A 103 7.81 7.38 1.72
CA THR A 103 7.95 8.69 2.38
C THR A 103 8.30 9.80 1.39
N GLU A 104 9.12 9.50 0.37
CA GLU A 104 9.50 10.46 -0.68
C GLU A 104 8.34 10.81 -1.61
N TRP A 105 7.47 9.85 -1.88
CA TRP A 105 6.26 10.08 -2.68
C TRP A 105 5.19 10.82 -1.87
N LEU A 106 4.97 10.43 -0.61
CA LEU A 106 4.05 11.12 0.31
C LEU A 106 4.46 12.57 0.55
N ARG A 107 5.74 12.83 0.81
CA ARG A 107 6.24 14.21 0.99
C ARG A 107 5.99 15.05 -0.26
N GLY A 108 6.31 14.53 -1.44
CA GLY A 108 6.05 15.23 -2.69
C GLY A 108 4.55 15.40 -3.00
N LEU A 109 3.66 14.58 -2.45
CA LEU A 109 2.20 14.81 -2.52
C LEU A 109 1.83 16.02 -1.66
N TYR A 110 2.39 16.12 -0.46
CA TYR A 110 2.12 17.21 0.47
C TYR A 110 2.70 18.55 -0.02
N GLU A 111 3.89 18.54 -0.63
CA GLU A 111 4.52 19.74 -1.20
C GLU A 111 3.72 20.35 -2.36
N ARG A 112 2.92 19.55 -3.07
CA ARG A 112 2.02 20.03 -4.13
C ARG A 112 0.81 20.79 -3.60
N ARG A 113 0.51 20.67 -2.30
CA ARG A 113 -0.69 21.27 -1.69
C ARG A 113 -0.50 22.75 -1.41
N SER A 114 -1.54 23.53 -1.67
CA SER A 114 -1.59 24.92 -1.20
C SER A 114 -1.66 24.96 0.33
N LYS A 115 -1.41 26.14 0.92
CA LYS A 115 -1.57 26.34 2.38
C LYS A 115 -2.97 25.96 2.87
N LYS A 116 -4.01 26.11 2.05
CA LYS A 116 -5.39 25.75 2.39
C LYS A 116 -5.61 24.23 2.36
N ASP A 117 -5.05 23.56 1.34
CA ASP A 117 -5.20 22.11 1.13
C ASP A 117 -4.41 21.24 2.12
N LYS A 118 -3.48 21.85 2.88
CA LYS A 118 -2.67 21.14 3.88
C LYS A 118 -3.49 20.56 5.03
N ASN A 119 -4.68 21.10 5.29
CA ASN A 119 -5.59 20.60 6.31
C ASN A 119 -6.55 19.53 5.78
N GLU A 120 -6.57 19.30 4.46
CA GLU A 120 -7.48 18.34 3.82
C GLU A 120 -6.98 16.89 3.95
N PRO A 121 -7.88 15.88 3.82
CA PRO A 121 -7.51 14.46 3.88
C PRO A 121 -6.36 14.09 2.93
N PHE A 122 -5.60 13.04 3.22
CA PHE A 122 -4.38 12.75 2.44
C PHE A 122 -4.65 12.36 0.96
N LEU A 123 -5.86 11.86 0.63
CA LEU A 123 -6.33 11.64 -0.75
C LEU A 123 -7.14 12.81 -1.31
N TRP A 124 -6.91 14.03 -0.81
CA TRP A 124 -7.45 15.25 -1.38
C TRP A 124 -6.95 15.45 -2.81
N LEU A 125 -7.89 15.64 -3.74
CA LEU A 125 -7.62 16.03 -5.11
C LEU A 125 -7.79 17.55 -5.23
N ILE A 126 -6.68 18.25 -5.40
CA ILE A 126 -6.58 19.71 -5.59
C ILE A 126 -7.40 20.13 -6.81
N GLU A 127 -7.29 19.41 -7.94
CA GLU A 127 -8.01 19.76 -9.18
C GLU A 127 -9.54 19.68 -9.02
N LYS A 128 -10.01 18.74 -8.20
CA LYS A 128 -11.45 18.51 -8.01
C LYS A 128 -12.01 19.15 -6.74
N MET A 129 -11.16 19.74 -5.91
CA MET A 129 -11.49 20.26 -4.58
C MET A 129 -12.34 19.27 -3.75
N LYS A 130 -11.95 17.99 -3.79
CA LYS A 130 -12.61 16.93 -3.00
C LYS A 130 -11.69 15.76 -2.75
N THR A 131 -11.99 14.99 -1.71
CA THR A 131 -11.34 13.69 -1.48
C THR A 131 -11.65 12.72 -2.63
N ALA A 132 -10.62 12.01 -3.09
CA ALA A 132 -10.78 10.95 -4.08
C ALA A 132 -11.79 9.90 -3.57
N ILE A 133 -12.74 9.51 -4.40
CA ILE A 133 -13.64 8.40 -4.08
C ILE A 133 -12.94 7.06 -4.31
N TYR A 134 -13.43 6.01 -3.66
CA TYR A 134 -12.82 4.68 -3.70
C TYR A 134 -12.69 4.14 -5.12
N GLU A 135 -13.72 4.30 -5.95
CA GLU A 135 -13.77 3.82 -7.33
C GLU A 135 -12.77 4.55 -8.21
N GLU A 136 -12.60 5.87 -8.01
CA GLU A 136 -11.59 6.65 -8.73
C GLU A 136 -10.17 6.21 -8.34
N SER A 137 -9.95 5.99 -7.05
CA SER A 137 -8.69 5.47 -6.53
C SER A 137 -8.35 4.11 -7.13
N SER A 138 -9.33 3.21 -7.19
CA SER A 138 -9.20 1.88 -7.80
C SER A 138 -8.85 1.98 -9.29
N LYS A 139 -9.60 2.79 -10.06
CA LYS A 139 -9.37 2.99 -11.50
C LYS A 139 -7.96 3.50 -11.79
N VAL A 140 -7.47 4.44 -10.98
CA VAL A 140 -6.12 5.00 -11.15
C VAL A 140 -5.05 3.93 -10.86
N VAL A 141 -5.20 3.11 -9.82
CA VAL A 141 -4.25 2.00 -9.57
C VAL A 141 -4.25 1.00 -10.73
N HIS A 142 -5.43 0.63 -11.25
CA HIS A 142 -5.53 -0.23 -12.42
C HIS A 142 -4.87 0.38 -13.66
N GLN A 143 -4.98 1.70 -13.86
CA GLN A 143 -4.27 2.39 -14.94
C GLN A 143 -2.75 2.26 -14.80
N ILE A 144 -2.22 2.40 -13.58
CA ILE A 144 -0.77 2.26 -13.34
C ILE A 144 -0.31 0.83 -13.59
N ILE A 145 -1.06 -0.18 -13.13
CA ILE A 145 -0.80 -1.60 -13.40
C ILE A 145 -0.74 -1.86 -14.91
N ALA A 146 -1.68 -1.31 -15.67
CA ALA A 146 -1.70 -1.43 -17.12
C ALA A 146 -0.52 -0.72 -17.79
N GLU A 147 -0.19 0.51 -17.36
CA GLU A 147 0.97 1.28 -17.87
C GLU A 147 2.31 0.63 -17.52
N ALA A 148 2.38 -0.19 -16.47
CA ALA A 148 3.52 -1.01 -16.11
C ALA A 148 3.67 -2.28 -16.98
N GLY A 149 2.75 -2.50 -17.93
CA GLY A 149 2.78 -3.65 -18.84
C GLY A 149 2.39 -4.97 -18.19
N ILE A 150 1.68 -4.94 -17.06
CA ILE A 150 1.24 -6.14 -16.36
C ILE A 150 0.00 -6.71 -17.06
N PRO A 151 0.06 -7.95 -17.61
CA PRO A 151 -1.05 -8.53 -18.35
C PRO A 151 -2.24 -8.86 -17.43
N ASP A 152 -3.40 -9.07 -18.05
CA ASP A 152 -4.63 -9.58 -17.42
C ASP A 152 -5.29 -8.68 -16.35
N ASN A 153 -4.80 -7.43 -16.20
CA ASN A 153 -5.36 -6.42 -15.28
C ASN A 153 -5.68 -7.01 -13.89
N PRO A 154 -4.68 -7.49 -13.15
CA PRO A 154 -4.90 -8.14 -11.87
C PRO A 154 -5.61 -7.23 -10.88
N ALA A 155 -6.34 -7.82 -9.94
CA ALA A 155 -6.98 -7.05 -8.88
C ALA A 155 -5.93 -6.29 -8.06
N VAL A 156 -6.28 -5.11 -7.51
CA VAL A 156 -5.41 -4.33 -6.60
C VAL A 156 -4.89 -5.17 -5.41
N THR A 157 -5.62 -6.21 -5.02
CA THR A 157 -5.19 -7.15 -3.97
C THR A 157 -3.96 -7.98 -4.35
N SER A 158 -3.62 -8.11 -5.64
CA SER A 158 -2.39 -8.76 -6.12
C SER A 158 -1.12 -8.05 -5.63
N ILE A 159 -1.12 -6.71 -5.59
CA ILE A 159 -0.04 -5.90 -5.00
C ILE A 159 0.22 -6.34 -3.55
N ARG A 160 -0.87 -6.49 -2.79
CA ARG A 160 -0.77 -6.98 -1.42
C ARG A 160 -0.26 -8.43 -1.38
N LYS A 161 -0.77 -9.34 -2.22
CA LYS A 161 -0.27 -10.73 -2.27
C LYS A 161 1.24 -10.77 -2.54
N PHE A 162 1.74 -9.91 -3.43
CA PHE A 162 3.16 -9.77 -3.67
C PHE A 162 3.93 -9.34 -2.42
N SER A 163 3.49 -8.27 -1.76
CA SER A 163 4.16 -7.78 -0.53
C SER A 163 4.27 -8.84 0.58
N MET A 164 3.39 -9.85 0.54
CA MET A 164 3.39 -10.97 1.47
C MET A 164 4.29 -12.13 1.03
N THR A 165 4.49 -12.31 -0.27
CA THR A 165 5.18 -13.47 -0.85
C THR A 165 6.64 -13.17 -1.17
N LYS A 166 6.93 -12.01 -1.78
CA LYS A 166 8.29 -11.61 -2.17
C LYS A 166 9.31 -11.65 -1.03
N PRO A 167 8.98 -11.27 0.21
CA PRO A 167 9.88 -11.46 1.34
C PRO A 167 10.46 -12.86 1.54
N PHE A 168 9.72 -13.92 1.18
CA PHE A 168 10.21 -15.29 1.34
C PHE A 168 11.42 -15.54 0.44
N ASP A 169 11.44 -14.97 -0.77
CA ASP A 169 12.59 -15.01 -1.68
C ASP A 169 13.85 -14.39 -1.05
N TYR A 170 13.66 -13.43 -0.13
CA TYR A 170 14.73 -12.77 0.62
C TYR A 170 14.99 -13.40 1.99
N GLY A 171 14.51 -14.62 2.24
CA GLY A 171 14.73 -15.37 3.47
C GLY A 171 13.88 -14.93 4.66
N ALA A 172 12.78 -14.19 4.45
CA ALA A 172 11.86 -13.88 5.53
C ALA A 172 11.15 -15.16 6.03
N ILE A 173 11.08 -15.34 7.34
CA ILE A 173 10.42 -16.51 7.93
C ILE A 173 8.90 -16.27 8.04
N LYS A 174 8.12 -17.36 8.02
CA LYS A 174 6.65 -17.31 8.08
C LYS A 174 6.11 -16.48 9.25
N SER A 175 6.77 -16.51 10.41
CA SER A 175 6.37 -15.71 11.57
C SER A 175 6.53 -14.21 11.34
N GLN A 176 7.56 -13.75 10.63
CA GLN A 176 7.73 -12.34 10.25
C GLN A 176 6.59 -11.88 9.33
N ILE A 177 6.20 -12.71 8.36
CA ILE A 177 5.12 -12.38 7.41
C ILE A 177 3.75 -12.38 8.08
N ILE A 178 3.46 -13.39 8.92
CA ILE A 178 2.20 -13.42 9.69
C ILE A 178 2.08 -12.17 10.57
N ARG A 179 3.19 -11.73 11.16
CA ARG A 179 3.28 -10.54 12.00
C ARG A 179 3.02 -9.25 11.23
N VAL A 180 3.71 -9.02 10.11
CA VAL A 180 3.53 -7.82 9.26
C VAL A 180 2.10 -7.74 8.72
N THR A 181 1.54 -8.87 8.32
CA THR A 181 0.23 -8.93 7.63
C THR A 181 -0.96 -8.93 8.60
N ARG A 182 -0.71 -9.27 9.87
CA ARG A 182 -1.71 -9.40 10.94
C ARG A 182 -2.89 -10.27 10.50
N HIS A 183 -2.58 -11.46 9.96
CA HIS A 183 -3.57 -12.29 9.24
C HIS A 183 -4.44 -13.17 10.18
N LYS A 184 -3.99 -13.49 11.41
CA LYS A 184 -4.68 -14.41 12.33
C LYS A 184 -5.09 -13.71 13.65
N LYS A 185 -6.32 -13.95 14.12
CA LYS A 185 -6.87 -13.41 15.38
C LYS A 185 -6.03 -13.78 16.63
N GLY A 186 -5.38 -14.95 16.61
CA GLY A 186 -4.50 -15.41 17.70
C GLY A 186 -3.09 -14.81 17.71
N THR A 187 -2.69 -14.09 16.66
CA THR A 187 -1.43 -13.34 16.63
C THR A 187 -1.61 -11.89 17.10
N ASP A 188 -2.84 -11.46 17.38
CA ASP A 188 -3.14 -10.08 17.81
C ASP A 188 -2.54 -9.77 19.18
N THR A 189 -2.50 -10.70 20.14
CA THR A 189 -1.86 -10.45 21.44
C THR A 189 -0.36 -10.23 21.30
N VAL A 190 0.33 -11.06 20.52
CA VAL A 190 1.77 -10.89 20.26
C VAL A 190 2.03 -9.61 19.46
N ALA A 191 1.18 -9.32 18.47
CA ALA A 191 1.27 -8.09 17.68
C ALA A 191 0.99 -6.82 18.51
N HIS A 192 0.06 -6.86 19.47
CA HIS A 192 -0.30 -5.72 20.30
C HIS A 192 0.65 -5.52 21.49
N GLN A 193 1.13 -6.59 22.11
CA GLN A 193 1.90 -6.50 23.36
C GLN A 193 3.42 -6.58 23.15
N TYR A 194 3.89 -7.29 22.11
CA TYR A 194 5.31 -7.62 21.95
C TYR A 194 5.91 -7.20 20.60
N ASP A 195 5.10 -7.00 19.55
CA ASP A 195 5.58 -6.59 18.23
C ASP A 195 5.82 -5.08 18.15
N LYS A 196 7.01 -4.67 18.63
CA LYS A 196 7.55 -3.32 18.43
C LYS A 196 8.43 -3.21 17.18
N ASN A 197 8.48 -4.26 16.36
CA ASN A 197 9.40 -4.32 15.23
C ASN A 197 8.76 -3.62 14.02
N LEU A 198 9.35 -2.51 13.59
CA LEU A 198 8.77 -1.60 12.60
C LEU A 198 8.82 -2.14 11.16
N ASN A 199 9.23 -3.40 10.98
CA ASN A 199 9.31 -4.12 9.71
C ASN A 199 10.18 -3.42 8.65
N ASP A 200 11.08 -2.54 9.09
CA ASP A 200 11.91 -1.73 8.21
C ASP A 200 12.84 -2.60 7.37
N ASN A 201 13.44 -3.66 7.94
CA ASN A 201 14.29 -4.59 7.19
C ASN A 201 13.55 -5.24 6.01
N LEU A 202 12.26 -5.53 6.15
CA LEU A 202 11.45 -6.08 5.08
C LEU A 202 11.23 -5.06 3.96
N ARG A 203 10.89 -3.83 4.35
CA ARG A 203 10.64 -2.72 3.43
C ARG A 203 11.90 -2.32 2.68
N LYS A 204 13.05 -2.35 3.34
CA LYS A 204 14.38 -2.15 2.74
C LYS A 204 14.61 -3.15 1.60
N LYS A 205 14.43 -4.45 1.88
CA LYS A 205 14.56 -5.52 0.88
C LYS A 205 13.56 -5.40 -0.29
N LEU A 206 12.34 -4.91 -0.04
CA LEU A 206 11.39 -4.62 -1.12
C LEU A 206 11.85 -3.48 -2.04
N SER A 207 12.59 -2.50 -1.50
CA SER A 207 13.10 -1.35 -2.27
C SER A 207 14.32 -1.66 -3.14
N GLU A 208 14.98 -2.79 -2.90
CA GLU A 208 16.15 -3.29 -3.62
C GLU A 208 15.77 -4.11 -4.88
N PHE A 209 14.49 -4.17 -5.25
CA PHE A 209 13.95 -4.97 -6.36
C PHE A 209 14.86 -4.99 -7.61
N GLU A 210 15.63 -6.07 -7.76
CA GLU A 210 16.38 -6.40 -8.98
C GLU A 210 15.50 -7.22 -9.93
#